data_AF-A0A9X0W9N8-F1
#
_entry.id   AF-A0A9X0W9N8-F1
#
_cell.length_a   1.000
_cell.length_b   1.000
_cell.length_c   1.000
_cell.angle_alpha   90.00
_cell.angle_beta   90.00
_cell.angle_gamma   90.00
#
_symmetry.space_group_name_H-M   'P 1'
#
loop_
_entity.id
_entity.type
_entity.pdbx_description
1 polymer ?
#
loop_
_entity_poly.entity_id
_entity_poly.type
_entity_poly.pdbx_seq_one_letter_code
_entity_poly.pdbx_strand_id
1 'polypeptide(L)'
;MPSPAFALHHPSPESTPRDGDPSLPQPVDPPEGTPVSEEDYWAFYYEHENGYEWNNGILEVKPVSDVLTAWIYQWLLGLLRLYLETHHNARLTCLEFGFRLSLPNKIAIRKPDLGLVLDSNVQPLADLDRSYQGTFDLCVEALSDSKPAEIRRDTEQKHAEYQAAGVPEYYIIHHDPRWQLFYRRNASGLYEPIPCHEGILRSAVVPGFRFRLEDLTRQPSLETLIEDPVYAPFVLPAWQRDRQARVQAEQAREQAEQAQEQSEQARRRAEETVVTERQARAQAERVSEVAARARQQAEQRATSSEQRAAMAERLAEQERSEKEALLAELAKLRR
;
A
#
# COMPACT_ATOMS: atom_id res chain seq x y z
N MET A 1 17.14 -12.85 62.40
CA MET A 1 18.05 -11.70 62.31
C MET A 1 18.48 -11.55 60.86
N PRO A 2 17.82 -10.73 60.03
CA PRO A 2 18.28 -10.47 58.67
C PRO A 2 19.11 -9.18 58.61
N SER A 3 20.21 -9.25 57.86
CA SER A 3 21.13 -8.14 57.55
C SER A 3 20.41 -6.96 56.86
N PRO A 4 20.89 -5.72 57.05
CA PRO A 4 20.31 -4.57 56.37
C PRO A 4 20.76 -4.53 54.90
N ALA A 5 19.78 -4.33 54.03
CA ALA A 5 19.97 -4.02 52.63
C ALA A 5 20.70 -2.68 52.46
N PHE A 6 21.73 -2.65 51.62
CA PHE A 6 22.31 -1.41 51.12
C PHE A 6 21.30 -0.74 50.19
N ALA A 7 20.66 0.32 50.67
CA ALA A 7 19.86 1.22 49.84
C ALA A 7 20.81 2.08 49.00
N LEU A 8 20.79 1.88 47.67
CA LEU A 8 21.40 2.80 46.72
C LEU A 8 20.60 4.10 46.75
N HIS A 9 21.26 5.17 47.19
CA HIS A 9 20.71 6.53 47.18
C HIS A 9 20.74 7.03 45.73
N HIS A 10 19.59 7.03 45.06
CA HIS A 10 19.41 7.80 43.83
C HIS A 10 19.18 9.26 44.21
N PRO A 11 19.92 10.24 43.64
CA PRO A 11 19.57 11.64 43.85
C PRO A 11 18.24 11.97 43.15
N SER A 12 17.33 12.61 43.90
CA SER A 12 16.03 13.12 43.46
C SER A 12 16.16 14.25 42.41
N PRO A 13 15.13 14.47 41.56
CA PRO A 13 15.16 15.42 40.45
C PRO A 13 14.81 16.86 40.87
N GLU A 14 15.39 17.33 41.98
CA GLU A 14 15.32 18.74 42.39
C GLU A 14 16.72 19.35 42.39
N SER A 15 17.30 19.43 41.21
CA SER A 15 18.38 20.35 40.90
C SER A 15 18.09 20.99 39.55
N THR A 16 17.15 21.93 39.57
CA THR A 16 17.12 23.01 38.58
C THR A 16 18.53 23.56 38.41
N PRO A 17 19.02 23.84 37.19
CA PRO A 17 20.32 24.47 37.01
C PRO A 17 20.30 25.76 37.80
N ARG A 18 21.20 25.90 38.79
CA ARG A 18 21.53 27.24 39.28
C ARG A 18 22.07 27.97 38.07
N ASP A 19 21.45 29.12 37.75
CA ASP A 19 22.03 30.12 36.87
C ASP A 19 23.53 30.21 37.18
N GLY A 20 24.32 29.98 36.12
CA GLY A 20 25.75 29.74 36.21
C GLY A 20 26.45 30.79 37.07
N ASP A 21 27.32 30.32 37.95
CA ASP A 21 28.27 31.17 38.64
C ASP A 21 29.12 31.90 37.58
N PRO A 22 29.03 33.24 37.46
CA PRO A 22 29.77 34.00 36.44
C PRO A 22 31.30 34.01 36.68
N SER A 23 31.78 33.34 37.73
CA SER A 23 33.21 33.15 38.01
C SER A 23 33.80 31.84 37.46
N LEU A 24 32.98 30.93 36.90
CA LEU A 24 33.49 29.73 36.23
C LEU A 24 33.94 30.11 34.80
N PRO A 25 35.20 29.81 34.41
CA PRO A 25 35.65 30.08 33.06
C PRO A 25 34.78 29.27 32.07
N GLN A 26 34.10 29.99 31.18
CA GLN A 26 33.43 29.43 30.01
C GLN A 26 34.45 28.57 29.25
N PRO A 27 34.13 27.30 28.89
CA PRO A 27 35.13 26.49 28.24
C PRO A 27 35.34 26.98 26.81
N VAL A 28 36.56 27.45 26.59
CA VAL A 28 37.33 27.38 25.34
C VAL A 28 36.95 26.11 24.58
N ASP A 29 36.71 26.16 23.26
CA ASP A 29 36.54 24.98 22.40
C ASP A 29 37.67 23.96 22.64
N PRO A 30 37.47 22.94 23.51
CA PRO A 30 38.60 22.13 23.93
C PRO A 30 38.96 21.17 22.80
N PRO A 31 40.24 20.95 22.49
CA PRO A 31 40.59 19.99 21.44
C PRO A 31 40.12 18.57 21.83
N GLU A 32 39.90 17.73 20.81
CA GLU A 32 39.71 16.29 20.99
C GLU A 32 40.82 15.72 21.89
N GLY A 33 40.45 14.83 22.82
CA GLY A 33 41.39 14.25 23.79
C GLY A 33 41.49 15.02 25.10
N THR A 34 40.78 16.14 25.27
CA THR A 34 40.79 16.90 26.51
C THR A 34 40.19 16.09 27.67
N PRO A 35 40.90 15.96 28.81
CA PRO A 35 40.36 15.32 29.99
C PRO A 35 39.27 16.16 30.66
N VAL A 36 38.10 15.58 30.88
CA VAL A 36 36.91 16.24 31.47
C VAL A 36 36.18 15.23 32.35
N SER A 37 35.74 15.65 33.54
CA SER A 37 34.95 14.80 34.43
C SER A 37 33.58 14.49 33.81
N GLU A 38 32.90 13.43 34.28
CA GLU A 38 31.55 13.14 33.76
C GLU A 38 30.55 14.28 34.10
N GLU A 39 30.68 14.86 35.30
CA GLU A 39 29.85 15.99 35.76
C GLU A 39 30.03 17.21 34.86
N ASP A 40 31.28 17.59 34.57
CA ASP A 40 31.58 18.72 33.69
C ASP A 40 31.12 18.44 32.25
N TYR A 41 31.18 17.18 31.79
CA TYR A 41 30.67 16.82 30.48
C TYR A 41 29.17 17.11 30.36
N TRP A 42 28.36 16.64 31.31
CA TRP A 42 26.93 16.91 31.30
C TRP A 42 26.60 18.39 31.46
N ALA A 43 27.35 19.11 32.29
CA ALA A 43 27.10 20.52 32.56
C ALA A 43 27.46 21.44 31.38
N PHE A 44 28.53 21.14 30.63
CA PHE A 44 29.10 22.10 29.68
C PHE A 44 29.29 21.57 28.26
N TYR A 45 29.41 20.26 28.07
CA TYR A 45 29.87 19.69 26.79
C TYR A 45 28.85 18.81 26.07
N TYR A 46 27.85 18.29 26.77
CA TYR A 46 26.82 17.46 26.16
C TYR A 46 26.01 18.23 25.10
N GLU A 47 25.67 19.49 25.32
CA GLU A 47 24.92 20.33 24.36
C GLU A 47 25.82 21.28 23.55
N HIS A 48 27.13 21.06 23.58
CA HIS A 48 28.10 21.96 22.94
C HIS A 48 28.09 21.83 21.41
N GLU A 49 28.30 22.96 20.73
CA GLU A 49 28.20 23.09 19.26
C GLU A 49 29.11 22.13 18.47
N ASN A 50 30.31 21.84 18.97
CA ASN A 50 31.25 20.89 18.34
C ASN A 50 30.81 19.41 18.41
N GLY A 51 29.71 19.07 19.10
CA GLY A 51 29.17 17.71 19.11
C GLY A 51 30.08 16.69 19.80
N TYR A 52 30.46 16.93 21.06
CA TYR A 52 31.31 15.99 21.80
C TYR A 52 30.56 14.73 22.25
N GLU A 53 31.22 13.59 22.05
CA GLU A 53 31.01 12.37 22.85
C GLU A 53 32.01 12.34 24.02
N TRP A 54 31.75 11.50 25.01
CA TRP A 54 32.62 11.37 26.19
C TRP A 54 32.96 9.90 26.43
N ASN A 55 34.23 9.61 26.64
CA ASN A 55 34.69 8.25 26.84
C ASN A 55 35.73 8.21 27.96
N ASN A 56 35.33 7.69 29.10
CA ASN A 56 36.18 7.45 30.26
C ASN A 56 37.04 8.66 30.67
N GLY A 57 36.42 9.82 30.75
CA GLY A 57 37.07 11.06 31.15
C GLY A 57 37.67 11.86 30.00
N ILE A 58 37.47 11.47 28.74
CA ILE A 58 38.06 12.12 27.56
C ILE A 58 36.96 12.59 26.61
N LEU A 59 37.06 13.83 26.13
CA LEU A 59 36.22 14.35 25.05
C LEU A 59 36.64 13.79 23.69
N GLU A 60 35.67 13.29 22.93
CA GLU A 60 35.84 12.83 21.55
C GLU A 60 34.97 13.70 20.62
N VAL A 61 35.58 14.34 19.62
CA VAL A 61 34.84 15.12 18.63
C VAL A 61 34.17 14.15 17.66
N LYS A 62 32.86 14.33 17.43
CA LYS A 62 32.14 13.56 16.44
C LYS A 62 32.44 14.11 15.03
N PRO A 63 33.05 13.32 14.14
CA PRO A 63 33.37 13.78 12.79
C PRO A 63 32.09 13.82 11.94
N VAL A 64 32.14 14.58 10.85
CA VAL A 64 31.09 14.56 9.81
C VAL A 64 31.54 13.62 8.69
N SER A 65 30.63 12.82 8.15
CA SER A 65 30.89 11.97 6.98
C SER A 65 30.86 12.74 5.66
N ASP A 66 31.26 12.08 4.58
CA ASP A 66 31.11 12.60 3.23
C ASP A 66 29.63 12.75 2.80
N VAL A 67 29.41 13.56 1.76
CA VAL A 67 28.07 13.89 1.27
C VAL A 67 27.28 12.68 0.76
N LEU A 68 27.96 11.67 0.18
CA LEU A 68 27.29 10.47 -0.32
C LEU A 68 26.78 9.64 0.87
N THR A 69 27.61 9.45 1.90
CA THR A 69 27.19 8.78 3.14
C THR A 69 26.06 9.56 3.82
N ALA A 70 26.10 10.90 3.82
CA ALA A 70 25.01 11.72 4.33
C ALA A 70 23.68 11.52 3.58
N TRP A 71 23.70 11.33 2.25
CA TRP A 71 22.50 10.99 1.48
C TRP A 71 21.96 9.60 1.82
N ILE A 72 22.84 8.62 2.05
CA ILE A 72 22.43 7.28 2.49
C ILE A 72 21.73 7.36 3.84
N TYR A 73 22.31 8.12 4.78
CA TYR A 73 21.70 8.38 6.08
C TYR A 73 20.30 9.02 5.92
N GLN A 74 20.16 10.06 5.10
CA GLN A 74 18.88 10.71 4.86
C GLN A 74 17.83 9.77 4.24
N TRP A 75 18.24 8.93 3.29
CA TRP A 75 17.35 7.95 2.68
C TRP A 75 16.88 6.91 3.69
N LEU A 76 17.79 6.35 4.51
CA LEU A 76 17.44 5.37 5.54
C LEU A 76 16.55 5.98 6.64
N LEU A 77 16.84 7.22 7.06
CA LEU A 77 15.98 7.98 7.98
C LEU A 77 14.57 8.17 7.40
N GLY A 78 14.46 8.52 6.11
CA GLY A 78 13.17 8.65 5.42
C GLY A 78 12.41 7.33 5.38
N LEU A 79 13.10 6.23 5.08
CA LEU A 79 12.51 4.90 5.06
C LEU A 79 12.00 4.46 6.45
N LEU A 80 12.78 4.71 7.50
CA LEU A 80 12.37 4.45 8.88
C LEU A 80 11.15 5.29 9.28
N ARG A 81 11.10 6.58 8.88
CA ARG A 81 9.92 7.43 9.13
C ARG A 81 8.66 6.87 8.46
N LEU A 82 8.73 6.47 7.20
CA LEU A 82 7.60 5.82 6.50
C LEU A 82 7.14 4.54 7.21
N TYR A 83 8.10 3.73 7.67
CA TYR A 83 7.80 2.54 8.46
C TYR A 83 7.06 2.90 9.77
N LEU A 84 7.53 3.89 10.51
CA LEU A 84 6.94 4.32 11.79
C LEU A 84 5.58 5.02 11.63
N GLU A 85 5.36 5.72 10.51
CA GLU A 85 4.04 6.27 10.14
C GLU A 85 3.00 5.16 9.90
N THR A 86 3.44 3.95 9.54
CA THR A 86 2.54 2.81 9.34
C THR A 86 2.38 1.97 10.60
N HIS A 87 3.44 1.75 11.37
CA HIS A 87 3.46 0.77 12.47
C HIS A 87 3.26 1.39 13.85
N HIS A 88 3.64 2.65 14.05
CA HIS A 88 3.53 3.38 15.32
C HIS A 88 4.02 2.57 16.55
N ASN A 89 5.14 1.85 16.41
CA ASN A 89 5.65 0.93 17.43
C ASN A 89 7.05 1.27 17.95
N ALA A 90 7.57 2.44 17.59
CA ALA A 90 8.86 2.93 18.03
C ALA A 90 8.97 4.45 17.89
N ARG A 91 9.98 5.01 18.55
CA ARG A 91 10.39 6.41 18.49
C ARG A 91 11.81 6.51 17.99
N LEU A 92 12.10 7.56 17.23
CA LEU A 92 13.38 7.79 16.58
C LEU A 92 14.02 9.07 17.11
N THR A 93 15.32 9.01 17.39
CA THR A 93 16.13 10.15 17.85
C THR A 93 17.24 10.43 16.84
N CYS A 94 17.56 11.71 16.70
CA CYS A 94 18.69 12.24 15.92
C CYS A 94 19.16 13.55 16.57
N LEU A 95 20.02 14.32 15.89
CA LEU A 95 20.50 15.64 16.36
C LEU A 95 21.28 15.56 17.69
N GLU A 96 22.36 14.78 17.71
CA GLU A 96 23.27 14.70 18.88
C GLU A 96 22.62 14.17 20.17
N PHE A 97 21.53 13.42 20.04
CA PHE A 97 20.82 12.80 21.15
C PHE A 97 21.55 11.55 21.65
N GLY A 98 22.16 11.65 22.82
CA GLY A 98 23.02 10.63 23.38
C GLY A 98 22.44 9.85 24.56
N PHE A 99 23.20 8.86 25.00
CA PHE A 99 22.86 7.98 26.12
C PHE A 99 24.13 7.49 26.83
N ARG A 100 23.96 7.17 28.11
CA ARG A 100 25.05 6.79 29.01
C ARG A 100 25.26 5.28 29.01
N LEU A 101 26.43 4.83 28.60
CA LEU A 101 26.88 3.44 28.63
C LEU A 101 27.65 3.15 29.92
N SER A 102 27.07 2.32 30.79
CA SER A 102 27.77 1.80 31.99
C SER A 102 28.43 0.47 31.65
N LEU A 103 29.71 0.50 31.26
CA LEU A 103 30.46 -0.68 30.82
C LEU A 103 31.28 -1.27 31.98
N PRO A 104 31.70 -2.55 31.91
CA PRO A 104 32.39 -3.21 33.03
C PRO A 104 33.65 -2.51 33.52
N ASN A 105 34.36 -1.79 32.66
CA ASN A 105 35.65 -1.17 32.94
C ASN A 105 35.69 0.35 32.72
N LYS A 106 34.60 0.95 32.24
CA LYS A 106 34.53 2.39 31.93
C LYS A 106 33.10 2.87 31.80
N ILE A 107 32.93 4.19 31.76
CA ILE A 107 31.69 4.83 31.31
C ILE A 107 31.97 5.47 29.95
N ALA A 108 31.00 5.44 29.06
CA ALA A 108 31.00 6.22 27.83
C ALA A 108 29.63 6.88 27.64
N ILE A 109 29.60 8.04 27.00
CA ILE A 109 28.37 8.72 26.60
C ILE A 109 28.47 8.90 25.08
N ARG A 110 27.58 8.20 24.38
CA ARG A 110 27.57 8.11 22.92
C ARG A 110 26.33 8.77 22.36
N LYS A 111 26.48 9.34 21.17
CA LYS A 111 25.47 10.09 20.42
C LYS A 111 25.36 9.47 19.02
N PRO A 112 24.67 8.32 18.90
CA PRO A 112 24.50 7.70 17.59
C PRO A 112 23.83 8.69 16.63
N ASP A 113 24.20 8.64 15.34
CA ASP A 113 23.55 9.49 14.33
C ASP A 113 22.04 9.26 14.26
N LEU A 114 21.63 8.01 14.46
CA LEU A 114 20.25 7.62 14.62
C LEU A 114 20.09 6.63 15.77
N GLY A 115 19.19 6.94 16.69
CA GLY A 115 18.72 6.01 17.72
C GLY A 115 17.27 5.64 17.47
N LEU A 116 16.90 4.40 17.77
CA LEU A 116 15.50 3.96 17.77
C LEU A 116 15.20 3.21 19.07
N VAL A 117 14.03 3.54 19.65
CA VAL A 117 13.50 2.92 20.87
C VAL A 117 12.13 2.35 20.56
N LEU A 118 11.96 1.05 20.69
CA LEU A 118 10.66 0.37 20.54
C LEU A 118 9.74 0.73 21.71
N ASP A 119 8.44 0.75 21.47
CA ASP A 119 7.45 0.97 22.54
C ASP A 119 7.45 -0.17 23.58
N SER A 120 7.99 -1.33 23.22
CA SER A 120 8.22 -2.47 24.11
C SER A 120 9.50 -2.37 24.93
N ASN A 121 10.34 -1.35 24.71
CA ASN A 121 11.56 -1.14 25.50
C ASN A 121 11.17 -0.89 26.97
N VAL A 122 11.95 -1.48 27.89
CA VAL A 122 11.69 -1.35 29.33
C VAL A 122 11.80 0.08 29.84
N GLN A 123 12.60 0.90 29.14
CA GLN A 123 12.75 2.32 29.42
C GLN A 123 12.15 3.11 28.24
N PRO A 124 10.92 3.63 28.34
CA PRO A 124 10.35 4.40 27.25
C PRO A 124 11.13 5.71 27.06
N LEU A 125 11.21 6.16 25.80
CA LEU A 125 11.72 7.49 25.46
C LEU A 125 10.61 8.53 25.69
N ALA A 126 10.83 9.48 26.60
CA ALA A 126 9.85 10.50 26.94
C ALA A 126 9.96 11.73 26.03
N ASP A 127 8.85 12.44 25.83
CA ASP A 127 8.75 13.57 24.89
C ASP A 127 9.69 14.74 25.22
N LEU A 128 10.09 14.90 26.48
CA LEU A 128 10.93 15.99 26.97
C LEU A 128 12.34 15.53 27.36
N ASP A 129 12.71 14.28 27.08
CA ASP A 129 14.06 13.81 27.31
C ASP A 129 15.05 14.64 26.48
N ARG A 130 16.18 15.01 27.09
CA ARG A 130 17.32 15.69 26.41
C ARG A 130 18.50 14.74 26.18
N SER A 131 18.49 13.61 26.87
CA SER A 131 19.34 12.45 26.65
C SER A 131 18.53 11.21 26.99
N TYR A 132 18.83 10.10 26.34
CA TYR A 132 18.12 8.86 26.60
C TYR A 132 18.66 8.19 27.86
N GLN A 133 17.76 7.82 28.77
CA GLN A 133 18.09 7.16 30.04
C GLN A 133 18.15 5.63 29.91
N GLY A 134 17.74 5.07 28.76
CA GLY A 134 17.72 3.64 28.49
C GLY A 134 18.83 3.19 27.55
N THR A 135 18.64 2.01 26.97
CA THR A 135 19.50 1.46 25.90
C THR A 135 18.70 1.44 24.60
N PHE A 136 19.24 2.01 23.52
CA PHE A 136 18.57 2.02 22.22
C PHE A 136 18.39 0.58 21.72
N ASP A 137 17.26 0.34 21.04
CA ASP A 137 16.99 -0.94 20.39
C ASP A 137 17.79 -1.07 19.08
N LEU A 138 18.02 0.06 18.41
CA LEU A 138 18.86 0.17 17.22
C LEU A 138 19.68 1.46 17.30
N CYS A 139 21.00 1.34 17.13
CA CYS A 139 21.92 2.44 16.86
C CYS A 139 22.38 2.39 15.40
N VAL A 140 22.41 3.53 14.72
CA VAL A 140 23.01 3.67 13.38
C VAL A 140 24.06 4.76 13.42
N GLU A 141 25.21 4.49 12.79
CA GLU A 141 26.31 5.44 12.61
C GLU A 141 26.59 5.59 11.11
N ALA A 142 26.64 6.83 10.65
CA ALA A 142 27.19 7.21 9.35
C ALA A 142 28.71 7.26 9.50
N LEU A 143 29.41 6.30 8.90
CA LEU A 143 30.85 6.17 9.07
C LEU A 143 31.57 7.39 8.49
N SER A 144 32.45 8.02 9.27
CA SER A 144 33.42 8.97 8.74
C SER A 144 34.75 8.26 8.50
N ASP A 145 35.32 8.46 7.31
CA ASP A 145 36.50 7.75 6.83
C ASP A 145 37.69 8.68 6.54
N SER A 146 37.61 9.95 6.97
CA SER A 146 38.67 10.94 6.76
C SER A 146 39.98 10.56 7.45
N LYS A 147 39.91 9.84 8.58
CA LYS A 147 41.07 9.30 9.30
C LYS A 147 40.85 7.82 9.66
N PRO A 148 41.92 6.99 9.65
CA PRO A 148 41.82 5.59 10.08
C PRO A 148 41.33 5.40 11.54
N ALA A 149 41.52 6.40 12.39
CA ALA A 149 41.02 6.37 13.77
C ALA A 149 39.49 6.49 13.84
N GLU A 150 38.86 7.23 12.93
CA GLU A 150 37.40 7.40 12.86
C GLU A 150 36.75 6.08 12.41
N ILE A 151 37.34 5.41 11.41
CA ILE A 151 36.91 4.08 10.98
C ILE A 151 36.94 3.09 12.16
N ARG A 152 38.06 3.01 12.88
CA ARG A 152 38.20 2.09 14.03
C ARG A 152 37.24 2.45 15.17
N ARG A 153 36.92 3.74 15.36
CA ARG A 153 36.00 4.18 16.41
C ARG A 153 34.65 3.51 16.22
N ASP A 154 34.05 3.55 15.04
CA ASP A 154 32.73 2.95 14.82
C ASP A 154 32.81 1.42 14.63
N THR A 155 33.79 0.94 13.86
CA THR A 155 33.89 -0.49 13.50
C THR A 155 34.40 -1.41 14.63
N GLU A 156 35.17 -0.88 15.58
CA GLU A 156 35.77 -1.68 16.66
C GLU A 156 35.34 -1.18 18.04
N GLN A 157 35.53 0.11 18.33
CA GLN A 157 35.33 0.64 19.67
C GLN A 157 33.85 0.75 20.04
N LYS A 158 33.04 1.49 19.27
CA LYS A 158 31.60 1.61 19.49
C LYS A 158 30.90 0.28 19.29
N HIS A 159 31.34 -0.54 18.34
CA HIS A 159 30.90 -1.93 18.23
C HIS A 159 31.01 -2.69 19.57
N ALA A 160 32.20 -2.69 20.19
CA ALA A 160 32.41 -3.36 21.47
C ALA A 160 31.60 -2.73 22.62
N GLU A 161 31.49 -1.39 22.65
CA GLU A 161 30.75 -0.66 23.67
C GLU A 161 29.24 -0.92 23.58
N TYR A 162 28.64 -0.80 22.40
CA TYR A 162 27.22 -1.09 22.17
C TYR A 162 26.87 -2.55 22.44
N GLN A 163 27.75 -3.50 22.05
CA GLN A 163 27.60 -4.92 22.37
C GLN A 163 27.55 -5.16 23.88
N ALA A 164 28.49 -4.56 24.61
CA ALA A 164 28.61 -4.70 26.07
C ALA A 164 27.48 -3.98 26.82
N ALA A 165 27.02 -2.84 26.30
CA ALA A 165 25.88 -2.10 26.84
C ALA A 165 24.54 -2.80 26.57
N GLY A 166 24.48 -3.73 25.63
CA GLY A 166 23.28 -4.50 25.34
C GLY A 166 22.40 -3.92 24.24
N VAL A 167 22.92 -3.00 23.41
CA VAL A 167 22.20 -2.49 22.23
C VAL A 167 21.88 -3.68 21.30
N PRO A 168 20.60 -3.99 21.04
CA PRO A 168 20.21 -5.17 20.27
C PRO A 168 20.65 -5.18 18.81
N GLU A 169 20.60 -4.05 18.10
CA GLU A 169 21.10 -3.93 16.73
C GLU A 169 22.00 -2.70 16.53
N TYR A 170 23.04 -2.88 15.72
CA TYR A 170 23.99 -1.81 15.41
C TYR A 170 24.34 -1.80 13.93
N TYR A 171 24.06 -0.68 13.26
CA TYR A 171 24.32 -0.48 11.83
C TYR A 171 25.40 0.57 11.63
N ILE A 172 26.33 0.28 10.73
CA ILE A 172 27.30 1.22 10.19
C ILE A 172 26.98 1.36 8.71
N ILE A 173 26.66 2.59 8.28
CA ILE A 173 26.32 2.90 6.90
C ILE A 173 27.41 3.76 6.26
N HIS A 174 27.65 3.52 4.98
CA HIS A 174 28.67 4.21 4.21
C HIS A 174 28.39 4.12 2.70
N HIS A 175 28.90 5.07 1.92
CA HIS A 175 28.75 5.07 0.46
C HIS A 175 29.48 3.91 -0.23
N ASP A 176 30.61 3.48 0.31
CA ASP A 176 31.32 2.26 -0.10
C ASP A 176 30.70 1.02 0.58
N PRO A 177 30.13 0.06 -0.18
CA PRO A 177 29.54 -1.16 0.36
C PRO A 177 30.46 -2.00 1.26
N ARG A 178 31.79 -1.86 1.13
CA ARG A 178 32.75 -2.57 2.01
C ARG A 178 32.66 -2.16 3.47
N TRP A 179 32.12 -0.96 3.74
CA TRP A 179 31.95 -0.40 5.07
C TRP A 179 30.50 -0.42 5.56
N GLN A 180 29.58 -1.03 4.79
CA GLN A 180 28.21 -1.26 5.24
C GLN A 180 28.16 -2.52 6.11
N LEU A 181 28.05 -2.32 7.42
CA LEU A 181 28.14 -3.39 8.41
C LEU A 181 26.90 -3.38 9.29
N PHE A 182 26.28 -4.54 9.47
CA PHE A 182 25.02 -4.65 10.19
C PHE A 182 25.10 -5.81 11.18
N TYR A 183 24.91 -5.50 12.44
CA TYR A 183 25.06 -6.45 13.53
C TYR A 183 23.78 -6.59 14.32
N ARG A 184 23.49 -7.82 14.75
CA ARG A 184 22.49 -8.12 15.78
C ARG A 184 23.15 -8.78 16.96
N ARG A 185 22.64 -8.52 18.16
CA ARG A 185 23.08 -9.16 19.39
C ARG A 185 22.35 -10.48 19.56
N ASN A 186 23.09 -11.58 19.67
CA ASN A 186 22.51 -12.89 19.90
C ASN A 186 22.21 -13.12 21.40
N ALA A 187 21.62 -14.27 21.72
CA ALA A 187 21.25 -14.63 23.09
C ALA A 187 22.46 -14.74 24.06
N SER A 188 23.68 -14.94 23.56
CA SER A 188 24.89 -14.94 24.38
C SER A 188 25.43 -13.53 24.65
N GLY A 189 24.79 -12.51 24.06
CA GLY A 189 25.15 -11.12 24.21
C GLY A 189 26.27 -10.64 23.29
N LEU A 190 26.59 -11.42 22.26
CA LEU A 190 27.61 -11.10 21.26
C LEU A 190 26.97 -10.63 19.96
N TYR A 191 27.64 -9.71 19.27
CA TYR A 191 27.27 -9.29 17.93
C TYR A 191 27.66 -10.32 16.90
N GLU A 192 26.75 -10.54 15.96
CA GLU A 192 26.95 -11.30 14.74
C GLU A 192 26.39 -10.53 13.55
N PRO A 193 26.98 -10.68 12.35
CA PRO A 193 26.45 -10.05 11.15
C PRO A 193 25.00 -10.48 10.88
N ILE A 194 24.15 -9.54 10.47
CA ILE A 194 22.78 -9.84 10.04
C ILE A 194 22.84 -10.50 8.66
N PRO A 195 22.36 -11.76 8.51
CA PRO A 195 22.38 -12.43 7.22
C PRO A 195 21.38 -11.76 6.27
N CYS A 196 21.85 -11.37 5.09
CA CYS A 196 21.02 -10.82 4.03
C CYS A 196 20.66 -11.93 3.04
N HIS A 197 19.37 -12.15 2.82
CA HIS A 197 18.87 -13.09 1.82
C HIS A 197 18.45 -12.30 0.58
N GLU A 198 18.99 -12.66 -0.59
CA GLU A 198 18.74 -11.95 -1.86
C GLU A 198 19.01 -10.43 -1.77
N GLY A 199 20.05 -10.05 -1.01
CA GLY A 199 20.42 -8.65 -0.80
C GLY A 199 19.47 -7.85 0.11
N ILE A 200 18.46 -8.49 0.70
CA ILE A 200 17.52 -7.85 1.63
C ILE A 200 18.00 -8.06 3.07
N LEU A 201 18.27 -6.96 3.75
CA LEU A 201 18.44 -6.92 5.20
C LEU A 201 17.06 -6.87 5.86
N ARG A 202 16.87 -7.69 6.89
CA ARG A 202 15.67 -7.69 7.73
C ARG A 202 16.12 -7.46 9.17
N SER A 203 15.59 -6.43 9.81
CA SER A 203 15.84 -6.22 11.22
C SER A 203 15.25 -7.39 12.00
N ALA A 204 16.03 -7.95 12.93
CA ALA A 204 15.60 -8.92 13.92
C ALA A 204 14.91 -8.23 15.12
N VAL A 205 15.16 -6.94 15.32
CA VAL A 205 14.67 -6.14 16.46
C VAL A 205 13.45 -5.30 16.08
N VAL A 206 13.47 -4.62 14.95
CA VAL A 206 12.36 -3.76 14.48
C VAL A 206 11.41 -4.59 13.58
N PRO A 207 10.25 -5.04 14.09
CA PRO A 207 9.47 -6.09 13.44
C PRO A 207 8.92 -5.68 12.07
N GLY A 208 9.34 -6.38 11.02
CA GLY A 208 8.87 -6.10 9.66
C GLY A 208 9.68 -5.04 8.90
N PHE A 209 10.57 -4.31 9.58
CA PHE A 209 11.48 -3.37 8.93
C PHE A 209 12.56 -4.11 8.13
N ARG A 210 12.72 -3.72 6.88
CA ARG A 210 13.63 -4.35 5.92
C ARG A 210 13.95 -3.43 4.76
N PHE A 211 15.11 -3.61 4.14
CA PHE A 211 15.52 -2.87 2.95
C PHE A 211 16.55 -3.66 2.15
N ARG A 212 16.70 -3.34 0.86
CA ARG A 212 17.80 -3.89 0.05
C ARG A 212 19.06 -3.10 0.29
N LEU A 213 20.19 -3.79 0.45
CA LEU A 213 21.49 -3.12 0.63
C LEU A 213 21.84 -2.24 -0.57
N GLU A 214 21.53 -2.67 -1.79
CA GLU A 214 21.75 -1.87 -3.00
C GLU A 214 20.96 -0.55 -3.01
N ASP A 215 19.81 -0.51 -2.32
CA ASP A 215 18.96 0.67 -2.28
C ASP A 215 19.52 1.77 -1.36
N LEU A 216 20.47 1.44 -0.46
CA LEU A 216 21.23 2.46 0.27
C LEU A 216 21.95 3.38 -0.72
N THR A 217 22.60 2.81 -1.75
CA THR A 217 23.30 3.59 -2.78
C THR A 217 22.34 4.07 -3.88
N ARG A 218 21.36 3.26 -4.29
CA ARG A 218 20.45 3.59 -5.41
C ARG A 218 19.43 4.66 -5.05
N GLN A 219 18.97 4.68 -3.80
CA GLN A 219 18.02 5.65 -3.25
C GLN A 219 16.75 5.78 -4.12
N PRO A 220 15.99 4.68 -4.32
CA PRO A 220 14.78 4.70 -5.13
C PRO A 220 13.77 5.75 -4.66
N SER A 221 13.03 6.32 -5.61
CA SER A 221 11.98 7.30 -5.32
C SER A 221 10.83 6.68 -4.53
N LEU A 222 10.02 7.53 -3.90
CA LEU A 222 8.84 7.10 -3.15
C LEU A 222 7.87 6.29 -4.02
N GLU A 223 7.66 6.69 -5.28
CA GLU A 223 6.80 5.95 -6.23
C GLU A 223 7.31 4.54 -6.46
N THR A 224 8.63 4.38 -6.61
CA THR A 224 9.26 3.07 -6.78
C THR A 224 9.09 2.21 -5.51
N LEU A 225 9.30 2.80 -4.34
CA LEU A 225 9.15 2.11 -3.05
C LEU A 225 7.70 1.64 -2.82
N ILE A 226 6.71 2.45 -3.18
CA ILE A 226 5.30 2.10 -3.04
C ILE A 226 4.95 0.85 -3.87
N GLU A 227 5.52 0.67 -5.06
CA GLU A 227 5.16 -0.46 -5.92
C GLU A 227 5.99 -1.73 -5.64
N ASP A 228 7.04 -1.60 -4.84
CA ASP A 228 8.00 -2.67 -4.59
C ASP A 228 7.56 -3.60 -3.43
N PRO A 229 7.45 -4.93 -3.63
CA PRO A 229 7.03 -5.87 -2.58
C PRO A 229 7.88 -5.88 -1.30
N VAL A 230 9.15 -5.45 -1.36
CA VAL A 230 10.00 -5.33 -0.16
C VAL A 230 9.50 -4.22 0.73
N TYR A 231 9.05 -3.10 0.18
CA TYR A 231 8.71 -1.88 0.92
C TYR A 231 7.20 -1.66 1.05
N ALA A 232 6.41 -2.14 0.10
CA ALA A 232 4.96 -1.97 0.02
C ALA A 232 4.19 -2.25 1.33
N PRO A 233 4.57 -3.23 2.18
CA PRO A 233 3.87 -3.43 3.45
C PRO A 233 3.93 -2.26 4.43
N PHE A 234 4.92 -1.38 4.31
CA PHE A 234 5.16 -0.28 5.26
C PHE A 234 5.35 1.09 4.61
N VAL A 235 5.43 1.18 3.27
CA VAL A 235 5.47 2.45 2.55
C VAL A 235 4.08 2.79 2.03
N LEU A 236 3.38 3.66 2.76
CA LEU A 236 2.06 4.21 2.41
C LEU A 236 1.02 3.15 1.97
N PRO A 237 0.80 2.06 2.75
CA PRO A 237 -0.10 0.99 2.32
C PRO A 237 -1.57 1.43 2.21
N ALA A 238 -1.98 2.47 2.95
CA ALA A 238 -3.31 3.07 2.80
C ALA A 238 -3.49 3.71 1.41
N TRP A 239 -2.46 4.41 0.92
CA TRP A 239 -2.48 5.03 -0.41
C TRP A 239 -2.59 3.98 -1.52
N GLN A 240 -1.88 2.86 -1.40
CA GLN A 240 -1.99 1.75 -2.35
C GLN A 240 -3.42 1.19 -2.41
N ARG A 241 -4.03 0.95 -1.24
CA ARG A 241 -5.41 0.46 -1.15
C ARG A 241 -6.39 1.45 -1.79
N ASP A 242 -6.22 2.74 -1.52
CA ASP A 242 -7.08 3.79 -2.10
C ASP A 242 -6.92 3.87 -3.62
N ARG A 243 -5.69 3.77 -4.14
CA ARG A 243 -5.43 3.72 -5.59
C ARG A 243 -6.07 2.50 -6.23
N GLN A 244 -5.90 1.32 -5.63
CA GLN A 244 -6.52 0.08 -6.12
C GLN A 244 -8.05 0.16 -6.09
N ALA A 245 -8.64 0.68 -5.01
CA ALA A 245 -10.09 0.86 -4.89
C ALA A 245 -10.64 1.80 -5.96
N ARG A 246 -9.93 2.88 -6.30
CA ARG A 246 -10.31 3.80 -7.38
C ARG A 246 -10.30 3.12 -8.75
N VAL A 247 -9.22 2.40 -9.07
CA VAL A 247 -9.12 1.65 -10.33
C VAL A 247 -10.23 0.60 -10.44
N GLN A 248 -10.50 -0.15 -9.37
CA GLN A 248 -11.58 -1.14 -9.34
C GLN A 248 -12.97 -0.49 -9.49
N ALA A 249 -13.19 0.66 -8.84
CA ALA A 249 -14.45 1.40 -8.96
C ALA A 249 -14.68 1.94 -10.37
N GLU A 250 -13.63 2.39 -11.06
CA GLU A 250 -13.69 2.85 -12.44
C GLU A 250 -14.01 1.69 -13.39
N GLN A 251 -13.29 0.57 -13.27
CA GLN A 251 -13.56 -0.65 -14.05
C GLN A 251 -15.00 -1.17 -13.84
N ALA A 252 -15.49 -1.14 -12.60
CA ALA A 252 -16.86 -1.55 -12.29
C ALA A 252 -17.90 -0.61 -12.93
N ARG A 253 -17.62 0.69 -13.01
CA ARG A 253 -18.49 1.66 -13.69
C ARG A 253 -18.54 1.40 -15.19
N GLU A 254 -17.39 1.22 -15.84
CA GLU A 254 -17.32 0.90 -17.27
C GLU A 254 -18.06 -0.40 -17.60
N GLN A 255 -17.90 -1.44 -16.78
CA GLN A 255 -18.62 -2.71 -16.95
C GLN A 255 -20.14 -2.53 -16.77
N ALA A 256 -20.57 -1.73 -15.79
CA ALA A 256 -21.98 -1.45 -15.56
C ALA A 256 -22.60 -0.67 -16.73
N GLU A 257 -21.89 0.33 -17.28
CA GLU A 257 -22.31 1.08 -18.46
C GLU A 257 -22.44 0.16 -19.68
N GLN A 258 -21.44 -0.69 -19.95
CA GLN A 258 -21.51 -1.68 -21.04
C GLN A 258 -22.67 -2.66 -20.87
N ALA A 259 -22.92 -3.13 -19.65
CA ALA A 259 -24.04 -4.04 -19.36
C ALA A 259 -25.40 -3.34 -19.58
N GLN A 260 -25.51 -2.06 -19.20
CA GLN A 260 -26.71 -1.26 -19.46
C GLN A 260 -26.94 -1.08 -20.96
N GLU A 261 -25.91 -0.72 -21.72
CA GLU A 261 -26.00 -0.59 -23.17
C GLU A 261 -26.41 -1.90 -23.85
N GLN A 262 -25.81 -3.03 -23.45
CA GLN A 262 -26.19 -4.35 -23.95
C GLN A 262 -27.65 -4.70 -23.62
N SER A 263 -28.09 -4.41 -22.40
CA SER A 263 -29.47 -4.61 -21.98
C SER A 263 -30.44 -3.73 -22.78
N GLU A 264 -30.09 -2.47 -23.05
CA GLU A 264 -30.89 -1.58 -23.89
C GLU A 264 -30.96 -2.06 -25.33
N GLN A 265 -29.83 -2.48 -25.92
CA GLN A 265 -29.81 -3.05 -27.27
C GLN A 265 -30.64 -4.33 -27.36
N ALA A 266 -30.53 -5.21 -26.37
CA ALA A 266 -31.35 -6.41 -26.28
C ALA A 266 -32.84 -6.07 -26.18
N ARG A 267 -33.21 -5.06 -25.38
CA ARG A 267 -34.59 -4.57 -25.28
C ARG A 267 -35.10 -4.02 -26.61
N ARG A 268 -34.32 -3.17 -27.29
CA ARG A 268 -34.68 -2.63 -28.61
C ARG A 268 -34.88 -3.73 -29.64
N ARG A 269 -33.99 -4.73 -29.69
CA ARG A 269 -34.14 -5.90 -30.58
C ARG A 269 -35.39 -6.72 -30.26
N ALA A 270 -35.71 -6.91 -28.98
CA ALA A 270 -36.91 -7.60 -28.56
C ALA A 270 -38.18 -6.81 -28.95
N GLU A 271 -38.19 -5.48 -28.74
CA GLU A 271 -39.27 -4.59 -29.17
C GLU A 271 -39.47 -4.64 -30.70
N GLU A 272 -38.39 -4.55 -31.48
CA GLU A 272 -38.41 -4.70 -32.95
C GLU A 272 -38.95 -6.06 -33.39
N THR A 273 -38.57 -7.13 -32.69
CA THR A 273 -39.07 -8.48 -32.96
C THR A 273 -40.59 -8.55 -32.74
N VAL A 274 -41.08 -8.03 -31.61
CA VAL A 274 -42.52 -7.97 -31.31
C VAL A 274 -43.29 -7.15 -32.36
N VAL A 275 -42.75 -6.01 -32.79
CA VAL A 275 -43.36 -5.19 -33.85
C VAL A 275 -43.43 -5.98 -35.16
N THR A 276 -42.34 -6.67 -35.53
CA THR A 276 -42.25 -7.46 -36.76
C THR A 276 -43.23 -8.64 -36.75
N GLU A 277 -43.31 -9.37 -35.63
CA GLU A 277 -44.29 -10.46 -35.46
C GLU A 277 -45.73 -9.97 -35.55
N ARG A 278 -46.04 -8.80 -34.96
CA ARG A 278 -47.38 -8.20 -35.04
C ARG A 278 -47.74 -7.82 -36.47
N GLN A 279 -46.80 -7.23 -37.22
CA GLN A 279 -47.00 -6.91 -38.64
C GLN A 279 -47.21 -8.18 -39.48
N ALA A 280 -46.40 -9.22 -39.25
CA ALA A 280 -46.54 -10.50 -39.94
C ALA A 280 -47.90 -11.16 -39.68
N ARG A 281 -48.38 -11.17 -38.43
CA ARG A 281 -49.73 -11.66 -38.07
C ARG A 281 -50.83 -10.87 -38.76
N ALA A 282 -50.78 -9.54 -38.72
CA ALA A 282 -51.77 -8.70 -39.38
C ALA A 282 -51.78 -8.90 -40.91
N GLN A 283 -50.62 -9.13 -41.52
CA GLN A 283 -50.52 -9.43 -42.94
C GLN A 283 -51.08 -10.82 -43.27
N ALA A 284 -50.80 -11.83 -42.45
CA ALA A 284 -51.37 -13.17 -42.60
C ALA A 284 -52.90 -13.16 -42.45
N GLU A 285 -53.43 -12.42 -41.48
CA GLU A 285 -54.88 -12.20 -41.31
C GLU A 285 -55.51 -11.57 -42.55
N ARG A 286 -54.91 -10.49 -43.10
CA ARG A 286 -55.39 -9.87 -44.34
C ARG A 286 -55.38 -10.83 -45.53
N VAL A 287 -54.32 -11.62 -45.69
CA VAL A 287 -54.24 -12.63 -46.76
C VAL A 287 -55.32 -13.69 -46.59
N SER A 288 -55.56 -14.14 -45.35
CA SER A 288 -56.61 -15.10 -45.02
C SER A 288 -58.01 -14.54 -45.32
N GLU A 289 -58.30 -13.28 -44.95
CA GLU A 289 -59.57 -12.62 -45.25
C GLU A 289 -59.81 -12.49 -46.76
N VAL A 290 -58.79 -12.11 -47.53
CA VAL A 290 -58.87 -12.03 -49.00
C VAL A 290 -59.14 -13.41 -49.60
N ALA A 291 -58.43 -14.44 -49.12
CA ALA A 291 -58.64 -15.82 -49.57
C ALA A 291 -60.05 -16.33 -49.23
N ALA A 292 -60.57 -16.02 -48.04
CA ALA A 292 -61.92 -16.38 -47.62
C ALA A 292 -62.99 -15.69 -48.50
N ARG A 293 -62.84 -14.39 -48.77
CA ARG A 293 -63.74 -13.66 -49.70
C ARG A 293 -63.70 -14.25 -51.10
N ALA A 294 -62.53 -14.60 -51.61
CA ALA A 294 -62.38 -15.23 -52.92
C ALA A 294 -63.08 -16.60 -52.99
N ARG A 295 -62.96 -17.43 -51.94
CA ARG A 295 -63.69 -18.71 -51.84
C ARG A 295 -65.20 -18.50 -51.82
N GLN A 296 -65.69 -17.57 -51.01
CA GLN A 296 -67.12 -17.27 -50.92
C GLN A 296 -67.68 -16.76 -52.26
N GLN A 297 -66.93 -15.93 -52.98
CA GLN A 297 -67.31 -15.50 -54.33
C GLN A 297 -67.29 -16.66 -55.34
N ALA A 298 -66.33 -17.56 -55.25
CA ALA A 298 -66.26 -18.75 -56.10
C ALA A 298 -67.46 -19.69 -55.85
N GLU A 299 -67.80 -19.93 -54.58
CA GLU A 299 -69.00 -20.69 -54.19
C GLU A 299 -70.28 -20.03 -54.71
N GLN A 300 -70.46 -18.73 -54.49
CA GLN A 300 -71.64 -18.01 -55.01
C GLN A 300 -71.75 -18.09 -56.54
N ARG A 301 -70.62 -18.01 -57.25
CA ARG A 301 -70.57 -18.18 -58.71
C ARG A 301 -70.95 -19.61 -59.12
N ALA A 302 -70.45 -20.61 -58.40
CA ALA A 302 -70.80 -22.01 -58.63
C ALA A 302 -72.30 -22.24 -58.40
N THR A 303 -72.85 -21.81 -57.27
CA THR A 303 -74.29 -21.94 -56.97
C THR A 303 -75.15 -21.17 -57.98
N SER A 304 -74.75 -19.96 -58.38
CA SER A 304 -75.47 -19.20 -59.41
C SER A 304 -75.41 -19.90 -60.77
N SER A 305 -74.28 -20.53 -61.11
CA SER A 305 -74.12 -21.33 -62.32
C SER A 305 -75.02 -22.57 -62.29
N GLU A 306 -75.08 -23.28 -61.17
CA GLU A 306 -75.96 -24.43 -60.96
C GLU A 306 -77.44 -24.03 -61.06
N GLN A 307 -77.84 -22.92 -60.43
CA GLN A 307 -79.20 -22.39 -60.53
C GLN A 307 -79.57 -21.99 -61.95
N ARG A 308 -78.65 -21.36 -62.69
CA ARG A 308 -78.85 -21.04 -64.11
C ARG A 308 -78.98 -22.29 -64.97
N ALA A 309 -78.15 -23.30 -64.72
CA ALA A 309 -78.24 -24.58 -65.41
C ALA A 309 -79.58 -25.28 -65.13
N ALA A 310 -80.01 -25.35 -63.87
CA ALA A 310 -81.29 -25.94 -63.49
C ALA A 310 -82.49 -25.16 -64.06
N MET A 311 -82.41 -23.82 -64.11
CA MET A 311 -83.46 -23.00 -64.72
C MET A 311 -83.54 -23.19 -66.23
N ALA A 312 -82.38 -23.28 -66.91
CA ALA A 312 -82.32 -23.59 -68.33
C ALA A 312 -82.87 -24.99 -68.64
N GLU A 313 -82.60 -25.97 -67.77
CA GLU A 313 -83.14 -27.33 -67.89
C GLU A 313 -84.67 -27.35 -67.72
N ARG A 314 -85.22 -26.64 -66.73
CA ARG A 314 -86.68 -26.48 -66.57
C ARG A 314 -87.32 -25.78 -67.76
N LEU A 315 -86.71 -24.72 -68.29
CA LEU A 315 -87.20 -24.04 -69.50
C LEU A 315 -87.21 -24.98 -70.70
N ALA A 316 -86.14 -25.79 -70.87
CA ALA A 316 -86.08 -26.79 -71.92
C ALA A 316 -87.15 -27.89 -71.76
N GLU A 317 -87.45 -28.31 -70.52
CA GLU A 317 -88.57 -29.23 -70.24
C GLU A 317 -89.93 -28.57 -70.52
N GLN A 318 -90.12 -27.30 -70.16
CA GLN A 318 -91.32 -26.54 -70.44
C GLN A 318 -91.54 -26.40 -71.95
N GLU A 319 -90.52 -25.99 -72.70
CA GLU A 319 -90.56 -25.91 -74.15
C GLU A 319 -90.84 -27.27 -74.79
N ARG A 320 -90.27 -28.37 -74.28
CA ARG A 320 -90.62 -29.73 -74.72
C ARG A 320 -92.09 -30.04 -74.47
N SER A 321 -92.60 -29.74 -73.29
CA SER A 321 -94.01 -29.98 -72.93
C SER A 321 -94.99 -29.14 -73.75
N GLU A 322 -94.66 -27.88 -74.04
CA GLU A 322 -95.46 -26.99 -74.87
C GLU A 322 -95.43 -27.45 -76.33
N LYS A 323 -94.27 -27.91 -76.82
CA LYS A 323 -94.15 -28.47 -78.16
C LYS A 323 -94.92 -29.79 -78.29
N GLU A 324 -94.93 -30.64 -77.27
CA GLU A 324 -95.76 -31.84 -77.20
C GLU A 324 -97.25 -31.50 -77.13
N ALA A 325 -97.65 -30.48 -76.37
CA ALA A 325 -99.03 -29.99 -76.29
C ALA A 325 -99.52 -29.40 -77.62
N LEU A 326 -98.70 -28.60 -78.30
CA LEU A 326 -98.96 -28.06 -79.64
C LEU A 326 -99.07 -29.17 -80.69
N LEU A 327 -98.23 -30.20 -80.61
CA LEU A 327 -98.33 -31.39 -81.48
C LEU A 327 -99.63 -32.18 -81.20
N ALA A 328 -100.04 -32.29 -79.93
CA ALA A 328 -101.31 -32.91 -79.55
C ALA A 328 -102.54 -32.09 -79.99
N GLU A 329 -102.43 -30.75 -80.04
CA GLU A 329 -103.47 -29.84 -80.51
C GLU A 329 -103.59 -29.81 -82.04
N LEU A 330 -102.45 -29.84 -82.76
CA LEU A 330 -102.39 -30.05 -84.22
C LEU A 330 -102.96 -31.42 -84.64
N ALA A 331 -102.83 -32.44 -83.79
CA ALA A 331 -103.44 -33.74 -84.01
C ALA A 331 -104.99 -33.73 -83.82
N LYS A 332 -105.53 -32.79 -83.04
CA LYS A 332 -106.98 -32.61 -82.85
C LYS A 332 -107.63 -31.78 -83.96
N LEU A 333 -106.90 -30.87 -84.61
CA LEU A 333 -107.37 -30.06 -85.74
C LEU A 333 -107.41 -30.81 -87.10
N ARG A 334 -106.99 -32.08 -87.13
CA ARG A 334 -106.98 -32.95 -88.32
C ARG A 334 -108.16 -33.92 -88.41
N ARG A 335 -109.24 -33.73 -87.64
CA ARG A 335 -110.45 -34.57 -87.70
C ARG A 335 -111.67 -33.83 -88.21
#